data_AF-A0A9D2J5T2-F1
#
_entry.id   AF-A0A9D2J5T2-F1
#
_cell.length_a   1.000
_cell.length_b   1.000
_cell.length_c   1.000
_cell.angle_alpha   90.00
_cell.angle_beta   90.00
_cell.angle_gamma   90.00
#
_symmetry.space_group_name_H-M   'P 1'
#
loop_
_entity.id
_entity.type
_entity.pdbx_description
1 polymer ?
#
loop_
_entity_poly.entity_id
_entity_poly.type
_entity_poly.pdbx_seq_one_letter_code
_entity_poly.pdbx_strand_id
1 'polypeptide(L)'
;EAFRSGELTTLVVSKVANFSIDLPEAAVAVQISGSFGSRQEEAQRLGRLMRPKADGRTAHFYAVVTRDTVDQDFAAHRQRFLAEQGYAYSILDAADLLGTGTEAG
;
A
#
# COMPACT_ATOMS: atom_id res chain seq x y z
N GLU A 1 0.46 8.82 19.49
CA GLU A 1 1.32 8.20 20.51
C GLU A 1 1.20 6.69 20.58
N ALA A 2 0.03 6.12 20.91
CA ALA A 2 -0.13 4.66 21.08
C ALA A 2 0.35 3.78 19.90
N PHE A 3 0.18 4.21 18.65
CA PHE A 3 0.76 3.49 17.51
C PHE A 3 2.29 3.64 17.41
N ARG A 4 2.84 4.81 17.76
CA ARG A 4 4.29 5.07 17.76
C ARG A 4 5.01 4.26 18.84
N SER A 5 4.37 4.11 20.00
CA SER A 5 4.88 3.29 21.12
C SER A 5 4.68 1.80 20.91
N GLY A 6 3.90 1.39 19.90
CA GLY A 6 3.58 -0.01 19.62
C GLY A 6 2.47 -0.61 20.49
N GLU A 7 1.83 0.19 21.34
CA GLU A 7 0.64 -0.21 22.11
C GLU A 7 -0.53 -0.56 21.17
N LEU A 8 -0.70 0.22 20.10
CA LEU A 8 -1.58 -0.12 18.99
C LEU A 8 -0.75 -0.58 17.80
N THR A 9 -1.11 -1.74 17.25
CA THR A 9 -0.44 -2.31 16.06
C THR A 9 -1.11 -1.90 14.75
N THR A 10 -2.33 -1.34 14.82
CA THR A 10 -3.15 -1.01 13.65
C THR A 10 -3.73 0.39 13.80
N LEU A 11 -3.60 1.20 12.74
CA LEU A 11 -4.17 2.52 12.64
C LEU A 11 -4.97 2.61 11.34
N VAL A 12 -6.25 2.96 11.44
CA VAL A 12 -7.11 3.21 10.29
C VAL A 12 -7.35 4.70 10.16
N VAL A 13 -7.07 5.24 8.97
CA VAL A 13 -7.26 6.66 8.68
C VAL A 13 -8.07 6.84 7.40
N SER A 14 -8.88 7.90 7.35
CA SER A 14 -9.64 8.27 6.15
C SER A 14 -8.83 9.20 5.24
N LYS A 15 -9.35 9.49 4.04
CA LYS A 15 -8.76 10.41 3.06
C LYS A 15 -8.43 11.81 3.61
N VAL A 16 -9.10 12.25 4.68
CA VAL A 16 -8.83 13.56 5.33
C VAL A 16 -7.45 13.56 6.01
N ALA A 17 -6.89 12.40 6.31
CA ALA A 17 -5.52 12.27 6.83
C ALA A 17 -4.43 12.35 5.76
N ASN A 18 -4.77 12.46 4.47
CA ASN A 18 -3.81 12.30 3.37
C ASN A 18 -2.74 13.39 3.26
N PHE A 19 -2.90 14.57 3.89
CA PHE A 19 -2.09 15.74 3.53
C PHE A 19 -1.35 16.46 4.65
N SER A 20 -1.63 16.19 5.93
CA SER A 20 -1.07 17.03 7.01
C SER A 20 -0.72 16.31 8.30
N ILE A 21 -0.85 14.98 8.34
CA ILE A 21 -0.54 14.22 9.55
C ILE A 21 0.78 13.48 9.34
N ASP A 22 1.70 13.69 10.27
CA ASP A 22 2.96 12.95 10.33
C ASP A 22 2.66 11.50 10.73
N LEU A 23 2.43 10.66 9.71
CA LEU A 23 2.16 9.25 9.92
C LEU A 23 3.43 8.57 10.45
N PRO A 24 3.32 7.80 11.54
CA PRO A 24 4.43 7.05 12.08
C PRO A 24 4.88 5.96 11.10
N GLU A 25 6.16 5.59 11.16
CA GLU A 25 6.70 4.56 10.29
C GLU A 25 6.00 3.21 10.50
N ALA A 26 5.37 2.67 9.46
CA ALA A 26 4.71 1.39 9.49
C ALA A 26 5.51 0.35 8.69
N ALA A 27 5.50 -0.91 9.13
CA ALA A 27 6.06 -2.01 8.33
C ALA A 27 5.11 -2.44 7.19
N VAL A 28 3.82 -2.16 7.35
CA VAL A 28 2.77 -2.52 6.39
C VAL A 28 1.84 -1.33 6.21
N ALA A 29 1.51 -1.00 4.97
CA ALA A 29 0.48 -0.02 4.63
C ALA A 29 -0.52 -0.63 3.64
N VAL A 30 -1.81 -0.38 3.87
CA VAL A 30 -2.90 -0.86 3.01
C VAL A 30 -3.74 0.33 2.56
N GLN A 31 -3.94 0.47 1.25
CA GLN A 31 -4.77 1.52 0.65
C GLN A 31 -5.99 0.87 -0.02
N ILE A 32 -7.20 1.18 0.48
CA ILE A 32 -8.44 0.53 0.03
C ILE A 32 -9.13 1.26 -1.13
N SER A 33 -8.97 2.58 -1.22
CA SER A 33 -9.59 3.37 -2.30
C SER A 33 -8.66 4.50 -2.70
N GLY A 34 -8.18 4.50 -3.94
CA GLY A 34 -7.36 5.57 -4.49
C GLY A 34 -8.16 6.45 -5.42
N SER A 35 -8.85 7.48 -4.93
CA SER A 35 -9.10 8.62 -5.82
C SER A 35 -7.73 9.21 -6.14
N PHE A 36 -7.41 9.32 -7.42
CA PHE A 36 -6.10 9.81 -7.85
C PHE A 36 -5.86 11.24 -7.32
N GLY A 37 -4.85 11.39 -6.47
CA GLY A 37 -4.20 12.66 -6.14
C GLY A 37 -3.00 12.89 -7.07
N SER A 38 -2.10 13.80 -6.73
CA SER A 38 -0.86 13.98 -7.50
C SER A 38 0.01 12.72 -7.42
N ARG A 39 0.42 12.16 -8.58
CA ARG A 39 1.29 10.96 -8.67
C ARG A 39 2.55 11.08 -7.81
N GLN A 40 3.17 12.25 -7.83
CA GLN A 40 4.38 12.54 -7.07
C GLN A 40 4.14 12.55 -5.57
N GLU A 41 2.96 12.96 -5.13
CA GLU A 41 2.60 13.05 -3.71
C GLU A 41 2.36 11.66 -3.11
N GLU A 42 1.70 10.76 -3.84
CA GLU A 42 1.54 9.36 -3.42
C GLU A 42 2.89 8.65 -3.31
N ALA A 43 3.77 8.86 -4.29
CA ALA A 43 5.14 8.34 -4.28
C ALA A 43 5.98 8.84 -3.10
N GLN A 44 5.94 10.16 -2.86
CA GLN A 44 6.67 10.77 -1.77
C GLN A 44 6.13 10.30 -0.41
N ARG A 45 4.81 10.16 -0.28
CA ARG A 45 4.16 9.61 0.91
C ARG A 45 4.57 8.16 1.17
N LEU A 46 4.56 7.33 0.12
CA LEU A 46 5.03 5.94 0.21
C LEU A 46 6.49 5.87 0.65
N GLY A 47 7.38 6.68 0.06
CA GLY A 47 8.79 6.70 0.43
C GLY A 47 9.04 7.17 1.88
N ARG A 48 8.18 8.04 2.43
CA ARG A 48 8.27 8.42 3.86
C ARG A 48 7.77 7.32 4.79
N LEU A 49 6.72 6.61 4.41
CA LEU A 49 6.07 5.60 5.24
C LEU A 49 6.82 4.25 5.20
N MET A 50 7.36 3.89 4.04
CA MET A 50 7.97 2.59 3.73
C MET A 50 9.51 2.68 3.81
N ARG A 51 10.03 3.03 4.99
CA ARG A 51 11.46 2.94 5.26
C ARG A 51 11.83 1.52 5.70
N PRO A 52 12.97 0.97 5.25
CA PRO A 52 13.52 -0.25 5.83
C PRO A 52 13.61 -0.10 7.34
N LYS A 53 13.11 -1.09 8.08
CA LYS A 53 13.20 -1.08 9.53
C LYS A 53 14.64 -1.34 9.96
N ALA A 54 15.04 -0.80 11.12
CA ALA A 54 16.40 -0.94 11.65
C ALA A 54 16.84 -2.41 11.83
N ASP A 55 15.87 -3.33 11.93
CA ASP A 55 16.06 -4.78 12.02
C ASP A 55 16.12 -5.48 10.63
N GLY A 56 16.15 -4.72 9.55
CA GLY A 56 16.24 -5.23 8.18
C GLY A 56 14.92 -5.71 7.58
N ARG A 57 13.80 -5.63 8.30
CA ARG A 57 12.50 -6.03 7.75
C ARG A 57 12.09 -5.11 6.60
N THR A 58 11.66 -5.74 5.51
CA THR A 58 11.11 -5.06 4.34
C THR A 58 9.75 -4.46 4.68
N ALA A 59 9.52 -3.22 4.22
CA ALA A 59 8.22 -2.58 4.32
C ALA A 59 7.35 -2.99 3.13
N HIS A 60 6.08 -3.30 3.38
CA HIS A 60 5.13 -3.74 2.36
C HIS A 60 4.00 -2.74 2.18
N PHE A 61 3.69 -2.44 0.92
CA PHE A 61 2.54 -1.63 0.53
C PHE A 61 1.56 -2.46 -0.29
N TYR A 62 0.31 -2.49 0.16
CA TYR A 62 -0.80 -3.13 -0.52
C TYR A 62 -1.80 -2.07 -0.99
N ALA A 63 -2.25 -2.19 -2.23
CA ALA A 63 -3.37 -1.43 -2.74
C ALA A 63 -4.50 -2.41 -3.13
N VAL A 64 -5.68 -2.21 -2.57
CA VAL A 64 -6.88 -2.93 -3.01
C VAL A 64 -7.40 -2.24 -4.26
N VAL A 65 -7.66 -3.04 -5.29
CA VAL A 65 -8.10 -2.57 -6.60
C VAL A 65 -9.37 -3.31 -6.96
N THR A 66 -10.45 -2.57 -7.19
CA THR A 66 -11.71 -3.16 -7.65
C THR A 66 -11.56 -3.50 -9.14
N ARG A 67 -11.85 -4.74 -9.53
CA ARG A 67 -11.83 -5.16 -10.94
C ARG A 67 -12.95 -4.47 -11.72
N ASP A 68 -12.72 -4.20 -13.00
CA ASP A 68 -13.69 -3.64 -13.93
C ASP A 68 -14.20 -2.25 -13.51
N THR A 69 -13.37 -1.51 -12.77
CA THR A 69 -13.60 -0.11 -12.41
C THR A 69 -12.39 0.74 -12.77
N VAL A 70 -12.56 2.06 -12.69
CA VAL A 70 -11.48 3.06 -12.85
C VAL A 70 -10.29 2.83 -11.90
N ASP A 71 -10.45 2.06 -10.82
CA ASP A 71 -9.35 1.69 -9.92
C ASP A 71 -8.24 0.93 -10.66
N GLN A 72 -8.57 0.15 -11.70
CA GLN A 72 -7.59 -0.59 -12.50
C GLN A 72 -6.68 0.34 -13.29
N ASP A 73 -7.24 1.40 -13.89
CA ASP A 73 -6.47 2.41 -14.59
C ASP A 73 -5.52 3.13 -13.63
N PHE A 74 -5.97 3.42 -12.41
CA PHE A 74 -5.13 4.01 -11.38
C PHE A 74 -4.02 3.04 -10.93
N ALA A 75 -4.33 1.75 -10.78
CA ALA A 75 -3.35 0.73 -10.43
C ALA A 75 -2.27 0.56 -11.50
N ALA A 76 -2.64 0.55 -12.79
CA ALA A 76 -1.70 0.46 -13.90
C ALA A 76 -0.74 1.67 -13.94
N HIS A 77 -1.26 2.88 -13.72
CA HIS A 77 -0.42 4.08 -13.60
C HIS A 77 0.53 4.00 -12.40
N ARG A 78 0.05 3.53 -11.24
CA ARG A 78 0.87 3.36 -10.04
C ARG A 78 1.98 2.33 -10.25
N GLN A 79 1.65 1.19 -10.86
CA GLN A 79 2.61 0.13 -11.17
C GLN A 79 3.76 0.68 -12.02
N ARG A 80 3.44 1.37 -13.12
CA ARG A 80 4.46 1.95 -14.01
C ARG A 80 5.37 2.91 -13.25
N PHE A 81 4.77 3.82 -12.50
CA PHE A 81 5.52 4.82 -11.74
C PHE A 81 6.44 4.17 -10.68
N LEU A 82 5.95 3.21 -9.90
CA LEU A 82 6.74 2.54 -8.87
C LEU A 82 7.86 1.68 -9.48
N ALA A 83 7.59 1.00 -10.60
CA ALA A 83 8.60 0.24 -11.32
C ALA A 83 9.73 1.15 -11.86
N GLU A 84 9.41 2.33 -12.39
CA GLU A 84 10.40 3.33 -12.82
C GLU A 84 11.31 3.82 -11.68
N GLN A 85 10.83 3.78 -10.43
CA GLN A 85 11.61 4.13 -9.24
C GLN A 85 12.34 2.91 -8.63
N GLY A 86 12.26 1.73 -9.26
CA GLY A 86 12.95 0.51 -8.83
C GLY A 86 12.26 -0.30 -7.75
N TYR A 87 10.98 -0.03 -7.46
CA TYR A 87 10.22 -0.84 -6.50
C TYR A 87 9.77 -2.16 -7.14
N ALA A 88 9.91 -3.26 -6.39
CA ALA A 88 9.26 -4.51 -6.74
C ALA A 88 7.73 -4.38 -6.63
N TYR A 89 7.02 -4.87 -7.63
CA TYR A 89 5.56 -4.79 -7.70
C TYR A 89 4.98 -6.13 -8.15
N SER A 90 3.95 -6.60 -7.45
CA SER A 90 3.21 -7.82 -7.79
C SER A 90 1.70 -7.52 -7.79
N ILE A 91 0.98 -8.19 -8.68
CA ILE A 91 -0.48 -8.16 -8.73
C ILE A 91 -0.95 -9.53 -8.27
N LEU A 92 -1.85 -9.56 -7.29
CA LEU A 92 -2.43 -10.78 -6.74
C LEU A 92 -3.93 -10.73 -6.98
N ASP A 93 -4.50 -11.83 -7.49
CA ASP A 93 -5.94 -11.99 -7.53
C ASP A 93 -6.48 -12.28 -6.13
N ALA A 94 -7.69 -11.80 -5.82
CA ALA A 94 -8.36 -12.14 -4.58
C ALA A 94 -8.61 -13.66 -4.47
N ALA A 95 -8.86 -14.34 -5.61
CA ALA A 95 -9.05 -15.78 -5.66
C ALA A 95 -7.78 -16.55 -5.22
N ASP A 96 -6.60 -16.06 -5.59
CA ASP A 96 -5.31 -16.67 -5.26
C ASP A 96 -4.97 -16.47 -3.77
N LEU A 97 -5.39 -15.35 -3.18
CA LEU A 97 -5.15 -15.01 -1.77
C LEU A 97 -5.98 -15.83 -0.78
N LEU A 98 -7.21 -16.20 -1.16
CA LEU A 98 -8.14 -16.87 -0.26
C LEU A 98 -7.94 -18.38 -0.18
N GLY A 99 -6.93 -18.92 -0.88
CA GLY A 99 -6.61 -20.34 -0.80
C GLY A 99 -7.79 -21.23 -1.16
N THR A 100 -8.49 -20.94 -2.26
CA THR A 100 -9.29 -22.00 -2.89
C THR A 100 -8.31 -23.01 -3.46
N GLY A 101 -7.98 -24.00 -2.61
CA GLY A 101 -7.18 -25.16 -3.00
C GLY A 101 -7.83 -25.84 -4.18
N THR A 102 -7.39 -25.49 -5.38
CA THR A 102 -7.55 -26.36 -6.53
C THR A 102 -6.39 -27.33 -6.45
N GLU A 103 -6.59 -28.39 -5.65
CA GLU A 103 -6.01 -29.68 -6.01
C GLU A 103 -6.66 -30.09 -7.34
N ALA A 104 -6.02 -29.70 -8.45
CA ALA A 104 -6.28 -30.34 -9.73
C ALA A 104 -5.39 -31.58 -9.77
N GLY A 105 -6.04 -32.76 -9.77
CA GLY A 105 -5.38 -34.06 -9.88
C GLY A 105 -4.90 -34.41 -11.28
#